data_AF-A0A972D322-F1
#
_entry.id   AF-A0A972D322-F1
#
_cell.length_a   1.000
_cell.length_b   1.000
_cell.length_c   1.000
_cell.angle_alpha   90.00
_cell.angle_beta   90.00
_cell.angle_gamma   90.00
#
_symmetry.space_group_name_H-M   'P 1'
#
loop_
_entity.id
_entity.type
_entity.pdbx_description
1 polymer ?
#
loop_
_entity_poly.entity_id
_entity_poly.type
_entity_poly.pdbx_seq_one_letter_code
_entity_poly.pdbx_strand_id
1 'polypeptide(L)'
;MKFRFAHNNLNVLDLEKSVAFYEEALGLQEVRRKQADDGSFILVFLTDGITGHQLELTWLRDRTEPYNLGDNEIHLAMAVDDFEAAYSLHQKMGCICYENKAMGIYFIEDPDGYWIEIIPAKIS
;
A
#
# COMPACT_ATOMS: atom_id res chain seq x y z
N MET A 1 22.43 -10.43 18.18
CA MET A 1 21.52 -9.36 17.73
C MET A 1 20.45 -9.98 16.83
N LYS A 2 19.18 -9.64 16.99
CA LYS A 2 18.06 -10.19 16.17
C LYS A 2 17.32 -9.02 15.50
N PHE A 3 17.27 -9.01 14.17
CA PHE A 3 16.50 -8.04 13.39
C PHE A 3 15.09 -8.59 13.12
N ARG A 4 14.11 -7.69 12.97
CA ARG A 4 12.72 -8.02 12.64
C ARG A 4 12.20 -7.01 11.63
N PHE A 5 11.30 -7.44 10.76
CA PHE A 5 10.55 -6.51 9.93
C PHE A 5 9.72 -5.57 10.81
N ALA A 6 9.70 -4.30 10.45
CA ALA A 6 8.98 -3.25 11.16
C ALA A 6 7.92 -2.62 10.25
N HIS A 7 8.36 -1.85 9.26
CA HIS A 7 7.50 -1.20 8.29
C HIS A 7 8.19 -1.02 6.95
N ASN A 8 7.39 -0.80 5.92
CA ASN A 8 7.80 -0.19 4.65
C ASN A 8 7.20 1.22 4.58
N ASN A 9 7.94 2.19 4.03
CA ASN A 9 7.45 3.55 3.87
C ASN A 9 7.18 3.87 2.40
N LEU A 10 6.01 4.44 2.12
CA LEU A 10 5.66 5.05 0.83
C LEU A 10 5.42 6.55 1.04
N ASN A 11 5.97 7.35 0.15
CA ASN A 11 5.74 8.79 0.16
C ASN A 11 4.55 9.12 -0.73
N VAL A 12 3.56 9.81 -0.17
CA VAL A 12 2.27 10.08 -0.83
C VAL A 12 2.01 11.56 -0.95
N LEU A 13 1.40 11.97 -2.07
CA LEU A 13 1.10 13.38 -2.35
C LEU A 13 -0.19 13.85 -1.66
N ASP A 14 -1.20 12.97 -1.62
CA ASP A 14 -2.49 13.22 -0.97
C ASP A 14 -2.75 12.15 0.09
N LEU A 15 -2.54 12.54 1.35
CA LEU A 15 -2.61 11.60 2.47
C LEU A 15 -4.01 11.00 2.66
N GLU A 16 -5.06 11.81 2.50
CA GLU A 16 -6.44 11.36 2.72
C GLU A 16 -6.84 10.38 1.61
N LYS A 17 -6.51 10.70 0.37
CA LYS A 17 -6.73 9.81 -0.78
C LYS A 17 -6.00 8.49 -0.61
N SER A 18 -4.75 8.50 -0.16
CA SER A 18 -3.97 7.27 0.01
C SER A 18 -4.50 6.44 1.18
N VAL A 19 -4.82 7.04 2.33
CA VAL A 19 -5.44 6.30 3.45
C VAL A 19 -6.76 5.65 3.01
N ALA A 20 -7.63 6.39 2.32
CA ALA A 20 -8.90 5.85 1.82
C ALA A 20 -8.69 4.70 0.82
N PHE A 21 -7.71 4.83 -0.08
CA PHE A 21 -7.36 3.76 -1.02
C PHE A 21 -6.93 2.48 -0.29
N TYR A 22 -6.01 2.58 0.67
CA TYR A 22 -5.50 1.42 1.40
C TYR A 22 -6.56 0.77 2.30
N GLU A 23 -7.49 1.57 2.84
CA GLU A 23 -8.66 1.07 3.57
C GLU A 23 -9.63 0.33 2.63
N GLU A 24 -9.99 0.92 1.49
CA GLU A 24 -10.97 0.33 0.56
C GLU A 24 -10.42 -0.90 -0.18
N ALA A 25 -9.21 -0.81 -0.72
CA ALA A 25 -8.61 -1.88 -1.52
C ALA A 25 -8.16 -3.07 -0.66
N LEU A 26 -7.51 -2.79 0.47
CA LEU A 26 -6.79 -3.80 1.23
C LEU A 26 -7.31 -3.98 2.67
N GLY A 27 -8.31 -3.21 3.08
CA GLY A 27 -8.85 -3.25 4.44
C GLY A 27 -7.91 -2.71 5.51
N LEU A 28 -6.82 -2.03 5.13
CA LEU A 28 -5.82 -1.57 6.10
C LEU A 28 -6.39 -0.47 7.01
N GLN A 29 -5.98 -0.50 8.27
CA GLN A 29 -6.50 0.40 9.29
C GLN A 29 -5.38 1.27 9.87
N GLU A 30 -5.65 2.55 10.06
CA GLU A 30 -4.74 3.46 10.76
C GLU A 30 -4.63 3.08 12.24
N VAL A 31 -3.40 2.84 12.69
CA VAL A 31 -3.10 2.53 14.09
C VAL A 31 -2.23 3.58 14.78
N ARG A 32 -1.58 4.45 14.01
CA ARG A 32 -0.74 5.50 14.56
C ARG A 32 -0.56 6.64 13.58
N ARG A 33 -0.60 7.86 14.10
CA ARG A 33 -0.30 9.10 13.38
C ARG A 33 0.72 9.92 14.13
N LYS A 34 1.67 10.49 13.39
CA LYS A 34 2.64 11.46 13.92
C LYS A 34 2.67 12.67 13.02
N GLN A 35 2.62 13.85 13.62
CA GLN A 35 2.74 15.12 12.91
C GLN A 35 3.95 15.88 13.46
N ALA A 36 4.68 16.56 12.60
CA ALA A 36 5.72 17.49 13.03
C ALA A 36 5.08 18.72 13.70
N ASP A 37 5.69 19.25 14.75
CA ASP A 37 5.17 20.43 15.46
C ASP A 37 5.04 21.66 14.54
N ASP A 38 5.90 21.75 13.53
CA ASP A 38 5.89 22.82 12.51
C ASP A 38 5.01 22.50 11.29
N GLY A 39 4.34 21.36 11.30
CA GLY A 39 3.47 20.86 10.23
C GLY A 39 4.21 20.52 8.92
N SER A 40 5.54 20.33 8.94
CA SER A 40 6.32 20.00 7.75
C SER A 40 6.00 18.62 7.16
N PHE A 41 5.63 17.65 8.01
CA PHE A 41 5.24 16.31 7.58
C PHE A 41 4.16 15.68 8.48
N ILE A 42 3.49 14.69 7.92
CA ILE A 42 2.60 13.77 8.62
C ILE A 42 3.01 12.34 8.24
N LEU A 43 3.10 11.47 9.25
CA LEU A 43 3.30 10.04 9.10
C LEU A 43 2.04 9.31 9.56
N VAL A 44 1.54 8.39 8.75
CA VAL A 44 0.41 7.51 9.09
C VAL A 44 0.86 6.06 8.97
N PHE A 45 0.59 5.26 10.00
CA PHE A 45 0.93 3.85 10.02
C PHE A 45 -0.35 3.02 9.91
N LEU A 46 -0.41 2.20 8.87
CA LEU A 46 -1.51 1.29 8.56
C LEU A 46 -1.13 -0.15 8.90
N THR A 47 -2.10 -0.97 9.26
CA THR A 47 -1.93 -2.41 9.56
C THR A 47 -3.04 -3.24 8.94
N ASP A 48 -2.74 -4.51 8.70
CA ASP A 48 -3.71 -5.57 8.37
C ASP A 48 -4.43 -6.12 9.62
N GLY A 49 -4.01 -5.72 10.83
CA GLY A 49 -4.53 -6.22 12.10
C GLY A 49 -4.13 -7.66 12.44
N ILE A 50 -3.29 -8.29 11.61
CA ILE A 50 -2.88 -9.70 11.72
C ILE A 50 -1.37 -9.79 11.97
N THR A 51 -0.58 -9.06 11.19
CA THR A 51 0.88 -9.09 11.25
C THR A 51 1.42 -7.93 12.10
N GLY A 52 2.67 -8.08 12.55
CA GLY A 52 3.38 -6.99 13.22
C GLY A 52 3.98 -5.95 12.26
N HIS A 53 3.84 -6.15 10.95
CA HIS A 53 4.38 -5.25 9.93
C HIS A 53 3.39 -4.09 9.69
N GLN A 54 3.91 -2.89 9.43
CA GLN A 54 3.10 -1.70 9.15
C GLN A 54 3.45 -1.10 7.80
N LEU A 55 2.45 -0.54 7.12
CA LEU A 55 2.69 0.37 6.00
C LEU A 55 2.74 1.79 6.55
N GLU A 56 3.87 2.47 6.39
CA GLU A 56 4.03 3.88 6.73
C GLU A 56 3.77 4.74 5.48
N LEU A 57 2.87 5.71 5.60
CA LEU A 57 2.65 6.75 4.60
C LEU A 57 3.29 8.04 5.10
N THR A 58 4.19 8.61 4.30
CA THR A 58 4.80 9.91 4.56
C THR A 58 4.21 10.95 3.62
N TRP A 59 3.53 11.93 4.20
CA TRP A 59 3.09 13.14 3.50
C TRP A 59 3.98 14.33 3.88
N LEU A 60 4.43 15.08 2.88
CA LEU A 60 5.26 16.28 3.06
C LEU A 60 4.48 17.51 2.62
N ARG A 61 4.33 18.51 3.50
CA ARG A 61 3.51 19.71 3.23
C ARG A 61 3.93 20.45 1.96
N ASP A 62 5.23 20.57 1.75
CA ASP A 62 5.78 21.41 0.68
C ASP A 62 5.99 20.61 -0.62
N ARG A 63 5.61 19.31 -0.65
CA ARG A 63 5.62 18.49 -1.87
C ARG A 63 4.35 18.76 -2.67
N THR A 64 4.51 19.26 -3.89
CA THR A 64 3.39 19.54 -4.81
C THR A 64 3.44 18.73 -6.11
N GLU A 65 4.54 18.03 -6.35
CA GLU A 65 4.76 17.25 -7.57
C GLU A 65 4.69 15.74 -7.26
N PRO A 66 4.19 14.90 -8.19
CA PRO A 66 4.21 13.44 -8.05
C PRO A 66 5.63 12.92 -7.78
N TYR A 67 5.74 11.82 -7.03
CA TYR A 67 7.03 11.18 -6.80
C TYR A 67 7.56 10.51 -8.08
N ASN A 68 8.87 10.60 -8.31
CA ASN A 68 9.51 9.86 -9.39
C ASN A 68 9.90 8.48 -8.86
N LEU A 69 9.18 7.45 -9.29
CA LEU A 69 9.38 6.07 -8.85
C LEU A 69 10.46 5.32 -9.67
N GLY A 70 11.08 5.99 -10.65
CA GLY A 70 11.99 5.36 -11.59
C GLY A 70 11.27 4.27 -12.38
N ASP A 71 11.89 3.09 -12.49
CA ASP A 71 11.30 1.94 -13.20
C ASP A 71 10.22 1.21 -12.37
N ASN A 72 9.98 1.61 -11.12
CA ASN A 72 8.95 1.07 -10.22
C ASN A 72 9.02 -0.46 -10.03
N GLU A 73 10.23 -1.04 -10.02
CA GLU A 73 10.44 -2.49 -9.90
C GLU A 73 10.25 -3.04 -8.48
N ILE A 74 9.99 -2.17 -7.49
CA ILE A 74 9.71 -2.57 -6.10
C ILE A 74 8.21 -2.60 -5.85
N HIS A 75 7.77 -3.50 -4.97
CA HIS A 75 6.37 -3.60 -4.58
C HIS A 75 6.22 -4.09 -3.14
N LEU A 76 5.08 -3.74 -2.54
CA LEU A 76 4.56 -4.41 -1.35
C LEU A 76 3.76 -5.63 -1.81
N ALA A 77 3.93 -6.78 -1.17
CA ALA A 77 3.11 -7.96 -1.45
C ALA A 77 2.10 -8.21 -0.33
N MET A 78 0.85 -8.48 -0.70
CA MET A 78 -0.26 -8.73 0.21
C MET A 78 -0.95 -10.03 -0.15
N ALA A 79 -1.09 -10.91 0.85
CA ALA A 79 -1.78 -12.18 0.70
C ALA A 79 -3.26 -12.04 1.07
N VAL A 80 -4.14 -12.68 0.30
CA VAL A 80 -5.58 -12.69 0.57
C VAL A 80 -6.16 -14.11 0.53
N ASP A 81 -7.11 -14.39 1.42
CA ASP A 81 -7.77 -15.70 1.50
C ASP A 81 -8.77 -15.92 0.35
N ASP A 82 -9.51 -14.88 -0.04
CA ASP A 82 -10.46 -14.89 -1.16
C ASP A 82 -9.93 -14.05 -2.33
N PHE A 83 -9.10 -14.70 -3.15
CA PHE A 83 -8.42 -14.06 -4.28
C PHE A 83 -9.39 -13.54 -5.35
N GLU A 84 -10.46 -14.28 -5.64
CA GLU A 84 -11.46 -13.90 -6.65
C GLU A 84 -12.31 -12.71 -6.20
N ALA A 85 -12.67 -12.65 -4.92
CA ALA A 85 -13.37 -11.50 -4.36
C ALA A 85 -12.50 -10.24 -4.38
N ALA A 86 -11.22 -10.36 -3.99
CA ALA A 86 -10.26 -9.27 -4.07
C ALA A 86 -10.06 -8.79 -5.51
N TYR A 87 -9.89 -9.71 -6.45
CA TYR A 87 -9.74 -9.37 -7.87
C TYR A 87 -10.98 -8.63 -8.40
N SER A 88 -12.19 -9.12 -8.08
CA SER A 88 -13.45 -8.47 -8.47
C SER A 88 -13.61 -7.08 -7.86
N LEU A 89 -13.16 -6.86 -6.63
CA LEU A 89 -13.14 -5.55 -5.98
C LEU A 89 -12.18 -4.61 -6.72
N HIS A 90 -10.93 -5.01 -6.90
CA HIS A 90 -9.92 -4.19 -7.54
C HIS A 90 -10.24 -3.87 -9.02
N GLN A 91 -10.90 -4.80 -9.73
CA GLN A 91 -11.46 -4.52 -11.06
C GLN A 91 -12.51 -3.40 -11.02
N LYS A 92 -13.43 -3.41 -10.05
CA LYS A 92 -14.45 -2.36 -9.90
C LYS A 92 -13.86 -1.02 -9.52
N MET A 93 -12.82 -1.03 -8.68
CA MET A 93 -12.05 0.17 -8.32
C MET A 93 -11.23 0.70 -9.51
N GLY A 94 -10.97 -0.14 -10.52
CA GLY A 94 -10.18 0.22 -11.69
C GLY A 94 -8.69 0.42 -11.37
N CYS A 95 -8.19 -0.21 -10.30
CA CYS A 95 -6.81 -0.03 -9.83
C CYS A 95 -5.85 -1.15 -10.24
N ILE A 96 -6.31 -2.19 -10.93
CA ILE A 96 -5.42 -3.24 -11.45
C ILE A 96 -4.56 -2.66 -12.58
N CYS A 97 -3.23 -2.65 -12.38
CA CYS A 97 -2.27 -2.13 -13.35
C CYS A 97 -1.56 -3.23 -14.15
N TYR A 98 -1.50 -4.46 -13.63
CA TYR A 98 -0.85 -5.58 -14.30
C TYR A 98 -1.41 -6.93 -13.84
N GLU A 99 -1.51 -7.89 -14.74
CA GLU A 99 -1.99 -9.26 -14.46
C GLU A 99 -0.99 -10.30 -14.96
N ASN A 100 -0.60 -11.24 -14.09
CA ASN A 100 0.20 -12.40 -14.47
C ASN A 100 -0.56 -13.70 -14.16
N LYS A 101 -1.47 -14.04 -15.09
CA LYS A 101 -2.34 -15.22 -14.98
C LYS A 101 -1.58 -16.54 -14.94
N ALA A 102 -0.38 -16.59 -15.50
CA ALA A 102 0.45 -17.80 -15.46
C ALA A 102 1.00 -18.08 -14.05
N MET A 103 1.29 -17.02 -13.29
CA MET A 103 1.74 -17.11 -11.90
C MET A 103 0.59 -17.06 -10.88
N GLY A 104 -0.63 -16.76 -11.32
CA GLY A 104 -1.80 -16.64 -10.43
C GLY A 104 -1.75 -15.41 -9.52
N ILE A 105 -1.16 -14.31 -10.00
CA ILE A 105 -1.01 -13.05 -9.27
C ILE A 105 -1.45 -11.86 -10.13
N TYR A 106 -1.72 -10.73 -9.49
CA TYR A 106 -1.92 -9.44 -10.16
C TYR A 106 -1.38 -8.31 -9.29
N PHE A 107 -1.27 -7.12 -9.87
CA PHE A 107 -0.80 -5.93 -9.19
C PHE A 107 -1.88 -4.85 -9.26
N ILE A 108 -2.01 -4.12 -8.16
CA ILE A 108 -2.77 -2.87 -8.11
C ILE A 108 -1.81 -1.69 -8.00
N GLU A 109 -2.20 -0.55 -8.53
CA GLU A 109 -1.49 0.71 -8.43
C GLU A 109 -2.21 1.64 -7.44
N ASP A 110 -1.45 2.18 -6.48
CA ASP A 110 -1.96 3.16 -5.53
C ASP A 110 -2.07 4.57 -6.16
N PRO A 111 -2.64 5.57 -5.45
CA PRO A 111 -2.82 6.91 -5.99
C PRO A 111 -1.54 7.64 -6.45
N ASP A 112 -0.37 7.21 -5.97
CA ASP A 112 0.94 7.80 -6.25
C ASP A 112 1.79 6.95 -7.22
N GLY A 113 1.25 5.81 -7.68
CA GLY A 113 1.89 4.94 -8.67
C GLY A 113 2.62 3.74 -8.07
N TYR A 114 2.62 3.55 -6.75
CA TYR A 114 3.28 2.38 -6.15
C TYR A 114 2.50 1.11 -6.47
N TRP A 115 3.23 0.05 -6.79
CA TRP A 115 2.61 -1.24 -7.10
C TRP A 115 2.51 -2.12 -5.86
N ILE A 116 1.35 -2.75 -5.69
CA ILE A 116 1.08 -3.74 -4.65
C ILE A 116 0.74 -5.06 -5.34
N GLU A 117 1.56 -6.09 -5.08
CA GLU A 117 1.32 -7.46 -5.54
C GLU A 117 0.24 -8.11 -4.67
N ILE A 118 -0.78 -8.68 -5.32
CA ILE A 118 -1.80 -9.47 -4.65
C ILE A 118 -1.56 -10.95 -4.95
N ILE A 119 -1.43 -11.74 -3.88
CA ILE A 119 -1.18 -13.18 -3.95
C ILE A 119 -2.24 -13.96 -3.17
N PRO A 120 -2.57 -15.20 -3.56
CA PRO A 120 -3.40 -16.06 -2.73
C PRO A 120 -2.66 -16.47 -1.45
N ALA A 121 -3.36 -16.52 -0.31
CA ALA A 121 -2.77 -16.93 0.98
C ALA A 121 -2.19 -18.36 0.97
N LYS A 122 -2.60 -19.18 0.02
CA LYS A 122 -1.97 -20.47 -0.28
C LYS A 122 -1.41 -20.43 -1.70
N ILE A 123 -0.10 -20.31 -1.79
CA ILE A 123 0.63 -20.64 -3.01
C ILE A 123 0.65 -22.17 -3.08
N SER A 124 -0.16 -22.75 -3.97
CA SER A 124 -0.14 -24.19 -4.25
C SER A 124 1.09 -24.60 -5.06
#